data_AF-A0A6G0AA53-F1
#
_entry.id   AF-A0A6G0AA53-F1
#
_cell.length_a   1.000
_cell.length_b   1.000
_cell.length_c   1.000
_cell.angle_alpha   90.00
_cell.angle_beta   90.00
_cell.angle_gamma   90.00
#
_symmetry.space_group_name_H-M   'P 1'
#
loop_
_entity.id
_entity.type
_entity.pdbx_description
1 polymer ?
#
loop_
_entity_poly.entity_id
_entity_poly.type
_entity_poly.pdbx_seq_one_letter_code
_entity_poly.pdbx_strand_id
1 'polypeptide(L)'
;MKPFLRPSGRARLAPAGWVSEPAGLWAGRQVEVVFDPNQHQIVMVRNDPGDITRAALAAEGFRRLAVDGRQEMWLRDRASAAEQTSARVVAIGSKTRAKAAGIEGPGL
;
A
#
# COMPACT_ATOMS: atom_id res chain seq x y z
N MET A 1 14.47 -8.80 -4.89
CA MET A 1 13.51 -9.92 -4.81
C MET A 1 12.12 -9.35 -4.55
N LYS A 2 11.03 -10.07 -4.90
CA LYS A 2 9.64 -9.61 -4.71
C LYS A 2 9.02 -10.31 -3.48
N PRO A 3 8.23 -9.62 -2.64
CA PRO A 3 7.52 -10.24 -1.52
C PRO A 3 6.64 -11.41 -1.95
N PHE A 4 6.54 -12.43 -1.10
CA PHE A 4 5.81 -13.65 -1.40
C PHE A 4 5.17 -14.27 -0.16
N LEU A 5 4.14 -15.09 -0.39
CA LEU A 5 3.52 -15.92 0.63
C LEU A 5 4.13 -17.31 0.62
N ARG A 6 4.25 -17.90 1.81
CA ARG A 6 4.67 -19.29 1.99
C ARG A 6 3.89 -19.96 3.11
N PRO A 7 3.74 -21.31 3.10
CA PRO A 7 3.18 -22.03 4.23
C PRO A 7 3.95 -21.76 5.53
N SER A 8 3.22 -21.52 6.61
CA SER A 8 3.78 -21.49 7.97
C SER A 8 4.25 -22.89 8.34
N GLY A 9 5.39 -23.00 9.02
CA GLY A 9 5.90 -24.29 9.47
C GLY A 9 6.83 -24.96 8.45
N ARG A 10 8.08 -24.55 8.51
CA ARG A 10 9.34 -25.28 8.33
C ARG A 10 10.44 -24.24 8.47
N ALA A 11 11.62 -24.63 8.97
CA ALA A 11 12.78 -23.79 9.27
C ALA A 11 13.40 -23.07 8.05
N ARG A 12 12.58 -22.45 7.19
CA ARG A 12 13.01 -21.64 6.06
C ARG A 12 13.28 -20.24 6.57
N LEU A 13 14.56 -19.90 6.62
CA LEU A 13 14.99 -18.54 6.92
C LEU A 13 14.47 -17.60 5.83
N ALA A 14 14.05 -16.41 6.24
CA ALA A 14 13.84 -15.32 5.30
C ALA A 14 15.19 -14.93 4.65
N PRO A 15 15.18 -14.34 3.44
CA PRO A 15 16.38 -13.70 2.90
C PRO A 15 17.00 -12.72 3.91
N ALA A 16 18.31 -12.49 3.82
CA ALA A 16 18.98 -11.55 4.72
C ALA A 16 18.34 -10.15 4.63
N GLY A 17 18.03 -9.56 5.78
CA GLY A 17 17.35 -8.26 5.89
C GLY A 17 15.84 -8.29 5.66
N TRP A 18 15.26 -9.46 5.38
CA TRP A 18 13.81 -9.64 5.23
C TRP A 18 13.20 -10.22 6.49
N VAL A 19 11.93 -9.92 6.72
CA VAL A 19 11.14 -10.46 7.84
C VAL A 19 10.11 -11.45 7.33
N SER A 20 9.73 -12.39 8.20
CA SER A 20 8.67 -13.35 7.96
C SER A 20 7.62 -13.18 9.03
N GLU A 21 6.46 -12.65 8.65
CA GLU A 21 5.37 -12.33 9.58
C GLU A 21 4.18 -13.28 9.35
N PRO A 22 3.50 -13.75 10.40
CA PRO A 22 2.31 -14.59 10.26
C PRO A 22 1.18 -13.82 9.59
N ALA A 23 0.71 -14.33 8.44
CA ALA A 23 -0.39 -13.75 7.68
C ALA A 23 -1.74 -14.42 7.93
N GLY A 24 -1.75 -15.50 8.72
CA GLY A 24 -2.96 -16.24 9.09
C GLY A 24 -3.34 -17.29 8.05
N LEU A 25 -4.62 -17.66 8.04
CA LEU A 25 -5.17 -18.64 7.10
C LEU A 25 -5.46 -18.00 5.75
N TRP A 26 -4.88 -18.57 4.69
CA TRP A 26 -5.14 -18.21 3.30
C TRP A 26 -5.35 -19.50 2.51
N ALA A 27 -6.44 -19.59 1.74
CA ALA A 27 -6.84 -20.78 1.00
C ALA A 27 -6.80 -22.07 1.85
N GLY A 28 -7.25 -21.96 3.12
CA GLY A 28 -7.26 -23.06 4.08
C GLY A 28 -5.90 -23.45 4.65
N ARG A 29 -4.84 -22.67 4.42
CA ARG A 29 -3.47 -22.95 4.91
C ARG A 29 -2.96 -21.80 5.76
N GLN A 30 -2.32 -22.12 6.89
CA GLN A 30 -1.55 -21.11 7.63
C GLN A 30 -0.37 -20.68 6.77
N VAL A 31 -0.24 -19.37 6.55
CA VAL A 31 0.83 -18.79 5.75
C VAL A 31 1.52 -17.64 6.47
N GLU A 32 2.75 -17.41 6.07
CA GLU A 32 3.56 -16.25 6.43
C GLU A 32 3.80 -15.41 5.18
N VAL A 33 3.84 -14.09 5.37
CA VAL A 33 4.30 -13.14 4.36
C VAL A 33 5.78 -12.83 4.60
N VAL A 34 6.59 -12.98 3.56
CA VAL A 34 8.02 -12.70 3.59
C VAL A 34 8.30 -11.44 2.78
N PHE A 35 8.84 -10.41 3.43
CA PHE A 35 9.05 -9.10 2.81
C PHE A 35 10.24 -8.36 3.45
N ASP A 36 10.89 -7.49 2.69
CA ASP A 36 11.83 -6.51 3.25
C ASP A 36 11.04 -5.36 3.92
N PRO A 37 11.15 -5.15 5.25
CA PRO A 37 10.40 -4.11 5.94
C PRO A 37 10.89 -2.69 5.63
N ASN A 38 12.10 -2.52 5.08
CA ASN A 38 12.65 -1.22 4.69
C ASN A 38 12.13 -0.79 3.32
N GLN A 39 11.87 -1.74 2.42
CA GLN A 39 11.44 -1.48 1.06
C GLN A 39 9.94 -1.72 0.85
N HIS A 40 9.29 -2.55 1.66
CA HIS A 40 7.91 -2.96 1.42
C HIS A 40 6.99 -2.57 2.57
N GLN A 41 5.74 -2.26 2.22
CA GLN A 41 4.65 -2.10 3.17
C GLN A 41 3.52 -3.07 2.79
N ILE A 42 3.15 -3.91 3.75
CA ILE A 42 2.06 -4.88 3.63
C ILE A 42 0.85 -4.38 4.42
N VAL A 43 -0.33 -4.50 3.82
CA VAL A 43 -1.62 -4.24 4.47
C VAL A 43 -2.53 -5.45 4.23
N MET A 44 -3.19 -5.91 5.28
CA MET A 44 -4.19 -6.96 5.21
C MET A 44 -5.55 -6.34 5.51
N VAL A 45 -6.50 -6.50 4.61
CA VAL A 45 -7.89 -6.08 4.83
C VAL A 45 -8.69 -7.34 5.11
N ARG A 46 -9.20 -7.44 6.34
CA ARG A 46 -10.02 -8.55 6.82
C ARG A 46 -11.47 -8.07 6.88
N ASN A 47 -12.27 -8.54 5.93
CA ASN A 47 -13.63 -8.15 5.52
C ASN A 47 -13.58 -7.66 4.09
N ASP A 48 -14.59 -8.08 3.31
CA ASP A 48 -14.72 -7.77 1.90
C ASP A 48 -14.46 -6.27 1.67
N PRO A 49 -13.29 -5.92 1.09
CA PRO A 49 -12.98 -4.54 0.81
C PRO A 49 -13.82 -4.15 -0.40
N GLY A 50 -14.90 -3.44 -0.12
CA GLY A 50 -15.72 -2.81 -1.15
C GLY A 50 -14.87 -1.92 -2.07
N ASP A 51 -15.41 -1.59 -3.23
CA ASP A 51 -14.68 -0.89 -4.29
C ASP A 51 -14.03 0.43 -3.83
N ILE A 52 -14.61 1.13 -2.87
CA ILE A 52 -14.05 2.36 -2.30
C ILE A 52 -12.70 2.10 -1.63
N THR A 53 -12.62 1.10 -0.75
CA THR A 53 -11.36 0.75 -0.04
C THR A 53 -10.30 0.26 -1.02
N ARG A 54 -10.73 -0.54 -2.01
CA ARG A 54 -9.90 -1.09 -3.07
C ARG A 54 -9.32 0.03 -3.96
N ALA A 55 -10.13 1.02 -4.31
CA ALA A 55 -9.70 2.20 -5.06
C ALA A 55 -8.76 3.10 -4.23
N ALA A 56 -9.05 3.29 -2.94
CA ALA A 56 -8.20 4.07 -2.05
C ALA A 56 -6.79 3.43 -1.91
N LEU A 57 -6.72 2.12 -1.71
CA LEU A 57 -5.45 1.39 -1.65
C LEU A 57 -4.68 1.49 -2.97
N ALA A 58 -5.35 1.31 -4.11
CA ALA A 58 -4.73 1.46 -5.41
C ALA A 58 -4.19 2.88 -5.66
N ALA A 59 -4.94 3.91 -5.26
CA ALA A 59 -4.53 5.31 -5.35
C ALA A 59 -3.33 5.66 -4.46
N GLU A 60 -3.10 4.88 -3.39
CA GLU A 60 -1.92 4.95 -2.53
C GLU A 60 -0.74 4.09 -3.02
N GLY A 61 -0.85 3.52 -4.22
CA GLY A 61 0.16 2.69 -4.86
C GLY A 61 0.23 1.26 -4.33
N PHE A 62 -0.76 0.81 -3.56
CA PHE A 62 -0.87 -0.58 -3.18
C PHE A 62 -1.36 -1.44 -4.35
N ARG A 63 -0.72 -2.59 -4.52
CA ARG A 63 -1.07 -3.62 -5.47
C ARG A 63 -1.52 -4.87 -4.72
N ARG A 64 -2.52 -5.58 -5.24
CA ARG A 64 -2.98 -6.83 -4.64
C ARG A 64 -1.90 -7.89 -4.77
N LEU A 65 -1.56 -8.48 -3.63
CA LEU A 65 -0.60 -9.58 -3.51
C LEU A 65 -1.32 -10.92 -3.41
N ALA A 66 -2.44 -10.98 -2.69
CA ALA A 66 -3.27 -12.18 -2.54
C ALA A 66 -4.73 -11.82 -2.23
N VAL A 67 -5.65 -12.71 -2.60
CA VAL A 67 -7.09 -12.62 -2.32
C VAL A 67 -7.57 -14.00 -1.86
N ASP A 68 -8.29 -14.05 -0.75
CA ASP A 68 -8.90 -15.27 -0.21
C ASP A 68 -10.32 -14.96 0.28
N GLY A 69 -11.31 -15.09 -0.61
CA GLY A 69 -12.70 -14.73 -0.32
C GLY A 69 -12.82 -13.28 0.16
N ARG A 70 -13.16 -13.09 1.44
CA ARG A 70 -13.40 -11.78 2.08
C ARG A 70 -12.14 -11.12 2.66
N GLN A 71 -10.95 -11.68 2.44
CA GLN A 71 -9.71 -11.06 2.84
C GLN A 71 -8.81 -10.79 1.62
N GLU A 72 -8.16 -9.63 1.65
CA GLU A 72 -7.20 -9.23 0.63
C GLU A 72 -5.90 -8.76 1.27
N MET A 73 -4.79 -9.09 0.63
CA MET A 73 -3.46 -8.64 1.00
C MET A 73 -2.93 -7.72 -0.07
N TRP A 74 -2.43 -6.59 0.38
CA TRP A 74 -2.00 -5.48 -0.42
C TRP A 74 -0.53 -5.16 -0.10
N LEU A 75 0.23 -4.86 -1.13
CA LEU A 75 1.65 -4.57 -1.07
C LEU A 75 1.93 -3.26 -1.81
N ARG A 76 2.69 -2.36 -1.21
CA ARG A 76 3.37 -1.29 -1.93
C ARG A 76 4.85 -1.26 -1.63
N ASP A 77 5.59 -0.65 -2.54
CA ASP A 77 6.98 -0.28 -2.33
C ASP A 77 7.05 1.06 -1.58
N ARG A 78 7.94 1.18 -0.59
CA ARG A 78 8.10 2.37 0.25
C ARG A 78 8.78 3.51 -0.50
N ALA A 79 9.70 3.24 -1.43
CA ALA A 79 10.28 4.28 -2.27
C ALA A 79 9.21 4.87 -3.18
N SER A 80 8.38 4.02 -3.79
CA SER A 80 7.22 4.49 -4.57
C SER A 80 6.16 5.20 -3.72
N ALA A 81 6.02 4.89 -2.44
CA ALA A 81 5.14 5.62 -1.52
C ALA A 81 5.67 7.03 -1.21
N ALA A 82 6.99 7.17 -0.97
CA ALA A 82 7.62 8.45 -0.71
C ALA A 82 7.53 9.41 -1.92
N GLU A 83 7.68 8.88 -3.14
CA GLU A 83 7.50 9.67 -4.37
C GLU A 83 6.05 10.14 -4.55
N GLN A 84 5.06 9.27 -4.29
CA GLN A 84 3.63 9.65 -4.39
C GLN A 84 3.22 10.67 -3.31
N THR A 85 3.72 10.53 -2.08
CA THR A 85 3.52 11.54 -1.03
C THR A 85 4.13 12.86 -1.44
N SER A 86 5.36 12.87 -1.96
CA SER A 86 6.03 14.08 -2.44
C SER A 86 5.27 14.73 -3.59
N ALA A 87 4.84 13.96 -4.59
CA ALA A 87 4.04 14.44 -5.71
C ALA A 87 2.69 15.03 -5.27
N ARG A 88 2.03 14.41 -4.28
CA ARG A 88 0.77 14.90 -3.72
C ARG A 88 0.95 16.20 -2.94
N VAL A 89 2.02 16.33 -2.14
CA VAL A 89 2.37 17.58 -1.44
C VAL A 89 2.63 18.70 -2.44
N VAL A 90 3.36 18.41 -3.52
CA VAL A 90 3.58 19.37 -4.62
C VAL A 90 2.25 19.77 -5.27
N ALA A 91 1.38 18.82 -5.62
CA ALA A 91 0.09 19.10 -6.25
C ALA A 91 -0.87 19.91 -5.36
N ILE A 92 -0.87 19.67 -4.05
CA ILE A 92 -1.64 20.49 -3.09
C ILE A 92 -1.04 21.90 -3.02
N GLY A 93 0.29 22.04 -2.94
CA GLY A 93 0.96 23.33 -3.00
C GLY A 93 0.67 24.12 -4.28
N SER A 94 0.57 23.44 -5.42
CA SER A 94 0.18 24.04 -6.71
C SER A 94 -1.28 24.48 -6.74
N LYS A 95 -2.20 23.68 -6.18
CA LYS A 95 -3.63 24.04 -6.08
C LYS A 95 -3.88 25.20 -5.13
N THR A 96 -3.10 25.34 -4.05
CA THR A 96 -3.26 26.46 -3.09
C THR A 96 -2.77 27.78 -3.70
N ARG A 97 -1.75 27.77 -4.57
CA ARG A 97 -1.26 28.99 -5.24
C ARG A 97 -2.23 29.50 -6.32
N ALA A 98 -2.99 28.61 -6.96
CA ALA A 98 -3.94 28.98 -8.02
C ALA A 98 -5.22 29.67 -7.50
N LYS A 99 -5.49 29.67 -6.19
CA LYS A 99 -6.70 30.29 -5.61
C LYS A 99 -6.50 31.73 -5.11
N ALA A 100 -5.29 32.29 -5.22
CA ALA A 100 -4.94 33.61 -4.67
C ALA A 100 -4.76 34.72 -5.72
N ALA A 101 -5.00 34.45 -7.00
CA ALA A 101 -4.90 35.46 -8.07
C ALA A 101 -6.26 35.60 -8.77
N GLY A 102 -7.09 36.54 -8.31
CA GLY A 102 -8.37 36.82 -8.96
C GLY A 102 -9.40 37.51 -8.07
N ILE A 103 -9.06 38.66 -7.50
CA ILE A 103 -10.04 39.69 -7.15
C ILE A 103 -9.51 41.07 -7.55
N GLU A 104 -9.29 41.26 -8.85
CA GLU A 104 -9.24 42.61 -9.43
C GLU A 104 -10.68 42.98 -9.81
N GLY A 105 -11.34 43.78 -8.97
CA GLY A 105 -12.64 44.37 -9.28
C GLY A 105 -12.44 45.73 -9.96
N PRO A 106 -13.16 46.06 -11.05
CA PRO A 106 -13.13 47.38 -11.64
C PRO A 106 -14.21 48.31 -11.04
N GLY A 107 -13.88 49.60 -10.94
CA GLY A 107 -14.86 50.70 -10.97
C GLY A 107 -15.32 51.28 -9.62
N LEU A 108 -14.85 52.49 -9.29
CA LEU A 108 -15.54 53.76 -9.55
C LEU A 108 -14.56 54.92 -9.37
#